data_AF-A0A9E7F291-F1
#
_entry.id   AF-A0A9E7F291-F1
#
_cell.length_a   1.000
_cell.length_b   1.000
_cell.length_c   1.000
_cell.angle_alpha   90.00
_cell.angle_beta   90.00
_cell.angle_gamma   90.00
#
_symmetry.space_group_name_H-M   'P 1'
#
loop_
_entity.id
_entity.type
_entity.pdbx_description
1 polymer ?
#
loop_
_entity_poly.entity_id
_entity_poly.type
_entity_poly.pdbx_seq_one_letter_code
_entity_poly.pdbx_strand_id
1 'polypeptide(L)' 'MIEEKLQMLKHTMQLVVSSLGPRDWLSIMTFLTVASAKRLLLQQMSRQG' A
#
# COMPACT_ATOMS: atom_id res chain seq x y z
N MET A 1 -5.32 6.83 19.56
CA MET A 1 -6.11 7.17 18.34
C MET A 1 -5.30 7.20 17.04
N ILE A 2 -4.26 8.04 16.87
CA ILE A 2 -3.51 8.09 15.59
C ILE A 2 -2.68 6.81 15.36
N GLU A 3 -2.09 6.28 16.43
CA GLU A 3 -1.32 5.02 16.46
C GLU A 3 -2.18 3.84 16.01
N GLU A 4 -3.36 3.68 16.61
CA GLU A 4 -4.31 2.60 16.30
C GLU A 4 -4.80 2.66 14.85
N LYS A 5 -5.12 3.86 14.35
CA LYS A 5 -5.51 4.06 12.95
C LYS A 5 -4.37 3.70 11.99
N LEU A 6 -3.13 4.02 12.35
CA LEU A 6 -1.97 3.68 11.55
C LEU A 6 -1.69 2.16 11.56
N GLN A 7 -1.83 1.52 12.72
CA GLN A 7 -1.70 0.06 12.83
C GLN A 7 -2.78 -0.66 12.01
N MET A 8 -4.01 -0.18 12.07
CA MET A 8 -5.12 -0.69 11.27
C MET A 8 -4.84 -0.53 9.77
N LEU A 9 -4.38 0.65 9.33
CA LEU A 9 -4.02 0.88 7.94
C LEU A 9 -2.94 -0.09 7.47
N LYS A 10 -1.87 -0.28 8.25
CA LYS A 10 -0.78 -1.23 7.94
C LYS A 10 -1.32 -2.65 7.77
N HIS A 11 -2.18 -3.09 8.69
CA HIS A 11 -2.76 -4.42 8.64
C HIS A 11 -3.66 -4.61 7.40
N THR A 12 -4.54 -3.64 7.12
CA THR A 12 -5.40 -3.68 5.93
C THR A 12 -4.56 -3.67 4.64
N MET A 13 -3.51 -2.87 4.56
CA MET A 13 -2.62 -2.85 3.39
C MET A 13 -1.92 -4.19 3.18
N GLN A 14 -1.47 -4.85 4.25
CA GLN A 14 -0.91 -6.20 4.17
C GLN A 14 -1.93 -7.20 3.62
N LEU A 15 -3.18 -7.13 4.06
CA LEU A 15 -4.25 -8.00 3.57
C LEU A 15 -4.52 -7.77 2.08
N VAL A 16 -4.59 -6.51 1.63
CA VAL A 16 -4.73 -6.17 0.21
C VAL A 16 -3.56 -6.74 -0.59
N VAL A 17 -2.32 -6.50 -0.15
CA VAL A 17 -1.11 -7.01 -0.82
C VAL A 17 -1.11 -8.53 -0.91
N SER A 18 -1.52 -9.24 0.14
CA SER A 18 -1.60 -10.71 0.14
C SER A 18 -2.67 -11.28 -0.79
N SER A 19 -3.68 -10.47 -1.12
CA SER A 19 -4.80 -10.86 -1.99
C SER A 19 -4.49 -10.64 -3.47
N LEU A 20 -3.44 -9.88 -3.80
CA LEU A 20 -3.03 -9.62 -5.18
C LEU A 20 -2.32 -10.83 -5.80
N GLY A 21 -2.68 -11.12 -7.05
CA GLY A 21 -2.10 -12.18 -7.85
C GLY A 21 -0.80 -11.79 -8.57
N PRO A 22 -0.06 -12.77 -9.15
CA PRO A 22 1.25 -12.55 -9.79
C PRO A 22 1.25 -11.72 -11.09
N ARG A 23 0.08 -11.30 -11.57
CA ARG A 23 -0.08 -10.43 -12.74
C ARG A 23 -0.76 -9.11 -12.39
N ASP A 24 -1.13 -8.93 -11.13
CA ASP A 24 -1.76 -7.70 -10.67
C ASP A 24 -0.69 -6.62 -10.48
N TRP A 25 -1.13 -5.37 -10.61
CA TRP A 25 -0.28 -4.20 -10.45
C TRP A 25 -0.75 -3.40 -9.25
N LEU A 26 0.20 -2.93 -8.44
CA LEU A 26 -0.10 -2.09 -7.28
C LEU A 26 0.63 -0.75 -7.39
N SER A 27 -0.12 0.34 -7.23
CA SER A 27 0.41 1.70 -7.07
C SER A 27 -0.25 2.34 -5.86
N ILE A 28 0.56 2.88 -4.94
CA ILE A 28 0.09 3.50 -3.70
C ILE A 28 0.33 5.01 -3.79
N MET A 29 -0.67 5.82 -3.47
CA MET A 29 -0.52 7.27 -3.37
C MET A 29 -0.77 7.73 -1.93
N THR A 30 0.12 8.57 -1.43
CA THR A 30 0.01 9.16 -0.08
C THR A 30 -0.18 10.65 -0.19
N PHE A 31 -1.06 11.18 0.66
CA PHE A 31 -1.39 12.59 0.72
C PHE A 31 -1.13 13.08 2.14
N LEU A 32 -0.44 14.21 2.26
CA LEU A 32 -0.22 14.90 3.52
C LEU A 32 -0.52 16.37 3.26
N THR A 33 -1.18 17.05 4.20
CA THR A 33 -1.59 18.45 4.07
C THR A 33 -0.44 19.42 3.81
N VAL A 34 0.79 19.03 4.17
CA VAL A 34 2.01 19.85 4.04
C VAL A 34 2.97 19.35 2.96
N ALA A 35 2.70 18.21 2.32
CA ALA A 35 3.58 17.64 1.29
C ALA A 35 2.78 17.30 0.03
N SER A 36 3.31 17.67 -1.14
CA SER A 36 2.77 17.25 -2.43
C SER A 36 2.55 15.74 -2.45
N ALA A 37 1.45 15.28 -3.05
CA ALA A 37 1.10 13.87 -3.13
C ALA A 37 2.31 13.03 -3.59
N LYS A 38 2.74 12.08 -2.76
CA LYS A 38 3.85 11.18 -3.08
C LYS A 38 3.25 9.87 -3.57
N ARG A 39 3.47 9.55 -4.84
CA ARG A 39 3.16 8.25 -5.42
C ARG A 39 4.33 7.30 -5.16
N LEU A 40 4.06 6.20 -4.47
CA LEU A 40 4.95 5.06 -4.43
C LEU A 40 4.84 4.30 -5.75
N LEU A 41 5.99 3.84 -6.26
CA LEU A 41 6.18 3.16 -7.55
C LEU A 41 5.07 2.16 -7.89
N LEU A 42 4.65 2.16 -9.16
CA LEU A 42 3.79 1.11 -9.72
C LEU A 42 4.64 -0.15 -9.90
N GLN A 43 4.34 -1.21 -9.14
CA GLN A 43 5.08 -2.47 -9.20
C GLN A 43 4.17 -3.61 -9.65
N GLN A 44 4.65 -4.42 -10.58
CA GLN A 44 4.03 -5.70 -10.91
C GLN A 44 4.29 -6.65 -9.74
N MET A 45 3.22 -7.23 -9.20
CA MET A 45 3.33 -8.17 -8.09
C MET A 45 3.90 -9.47 -8.63
N SER A 46 5.12 -9.84 -8.20
CA SER A 46 5.73 -11.13 -8.53
C SER A 46 5.67 -12.01 -7.30
N ARG A 47 4.97 -13.15 -7.37
CA ARG A 47 5.21 -14.24 -6.42
C ARG A 47 6.49 -14.95 -6.86
N GLN A 48 7.64 -14.49 -6.39
CA GLN A 48 8.78 -15.40 -6.30
C GLN A 48 8.45 -16.42 -5.20
N GLY A 49 8.45 -17.70 -5.59
CA GLY A 49 8.30 -18.82 -4.68
C GLY A 49 9.46 -18.94 -3.71
#